data_AF-Q0W5J7-F1
#
_entry.id   AF-Q0W5J7-F1
#
_cell.length_a   1.000
_cell.length_b   1.000
_cell.length_c   1.000
_cell.angle_alpha   90.00
_cell.angle_beta   90.00
_cell.angle_gamma   90.00
#
_symmetry.space_group_name_H-M   'P 1'
#
loop_
_entity.id
_entity.type
_entity.pdbx_description
1 polymer ?
#
loop_
_entity_poly.entity_id
_entity_poly.type
_entity_poly.pdbx_seq_one_letter_code
_entity_poly.pdbx_strand_id
1 'polypeptide(L)'
;MKVTGIIGSPRGKNSSTLRLMEAAIEGACQEGADTEIIDATRLRIGFCKGCGACYRRGRCEQDDDFSYVMEKMLKADGLILGSPSYMDGVTGQMKTLMDRMSDAIHCQQFSGKHGMAVCTTGSSGAELVADYMNKFLVSCGATVVGKAVAAIGQHPGSINDAVEQAYLLGKDLVIAIRERRTYPEQEAVHRRNREVFGESIKANKEKWAHDYLYWVQKGWV
;
A
#
# COMPACT_ATOMS: atom_id res chain seq x y z
N MET A 1 17.74 -3.35 -3.34
CA MET A 1 16.50 -2.60 -3.04
C MET A 1 15.37 -3.23 -3.82
N LYS A 2 14.22 -3.42 -3.20
CA LYS A 2 13.07 -4.09 -3.80
C LYS A 2 11.82 -3.19 -3.84
N VAL A 3 11.14 -3.12 -4.98
CA VAL A 3 9.85 -2.43 -5.14
C VAL A 3 8.79 -3.45 -5.54
N THR A 4 7.65 -3.43 -4.85
CA THR A 4 6.52 -4.33 -5.13
C THR A 4 5.26 -3.53 -5.43
N GLY A 5 4.72 -3.75 -6.63
CA GLY A 5 3.43 -3.23 -7.04
C GLY A 5 2.30 -4.19 -6.73
N ILE A 6 1.21 -3.71 -6.12
CA ILE A 6 -0.02 -4.48 -5.90
C ILE A 6 -1.13 -3.89 -6.76
N ILE A 7 -1.64 -4.64 -7.72
CA ILE A 7 -2.70 -4.19 -8.64
C ILE A 7 -4.02 -4.91 -8.33
N GLY A 8 -5.09 -4.14 -8.14
CA GLY A 8 -6.44 -4.62 -7.84
C GLY A 8 -7.42 -4.50 -9.01
N SER A 9 -6.95 -4.34 -10.25
CA SER A 9 -7.84 -4.09 -11.38
C SER A 9 -8.37 -5.36 -12.02
N PRO A 10 -9.71 -5.58 -12.10
CA PRO A 10 -10.28 -6.79 -12.70
C PRO A 10 -10.24 -6.80 -14.24
N ARG A 11 -9.68 -5.77 -14.87
CA ARG A 11 -9.64 -5.64 -16.33
C ARG A 11 -8.44 -6.36 -16.98
N GLY A 12 -7.58 -7.00 -16.18
CA GLY A 12 -6.38 -7.70 -16.66
C GLY A 12 -5.53 -6.81 -17.57
N LYS A 13 -5.09 -7.36 -18.71
CA LYS A 13 -4.30 -6.64 -19.73
C LYS A 13 -4.96 -5.38 -20.30
N ASN A 14 -6.27 -5.20 -20.15
CA ASN A 14 -7.00 -4.02 -20.62
C ASN A 14 -7.12 -2.94 -19.53
N SER A 15 -6.43 -3.10 -18.40
CA SER A 15 -6.47 -2.14 -17.30
C SER A 15 -5.58 -0.93 -17.57
N SER A 16 -6.18 0.26 -17.63
CA SER A 16 -5.42 1.52 -17.64
C SER A 16 -4.65 1.74 -16.34
N THR A 17 -5.15 1.24 -15.20
CA THR A 17 -4.40 1.30 -13.94
C THR A 17 -3.17 0.40 -13.96
N LEU A 18 -3.26 -0.79 -14.59
CA LEU A 18 -2.10 -1.64 -14.79
C LEU A 18 -1.05 -0.95 -15.66
N ARG A 19 -1.45 -0.23 -16.71
CA ARG A 19 -0.51 0.56 -17.52
C ARG A 19 0.24 1.61 -16.71
N LEU A 20 -0.41 2.29 -15.75
CA LEU A 20 0.27 3.21 -14.84
C LEU A 20 1.23 2.47 -13.89
N MET A 21 0.81 1.31 -13.35
CA MET A 21 1.64 0.48 -12.50
C MET A 21 2.90 0.01 -13.24
N GLU A 22 2.76 -0.49 -14.47
CA GLU A 22 3.86 -0.94 -15.31
C GLU A 22 4.85 0.20 -15.58
N ALA A 23 4.37 1.40 -15.88
CA ALA A 23 5.23 2.57 -16.08
C ALA A 23 6.01 2.95 -14.81
N ALA A 24 5.36 2.96 -13.65
CA ALA A 24 6.03 3.23 -12.38
C ALA A 24 7.06 2.16 -12.02
N ILE A 25 6.76 0.88 -12.29
CA ILE A 25 7.69 -0.23 -12.10
C ILE A 25 8.87 -0.11 -13.07
N GLU A 26 8.65 0.28 -14.32
CA GLU A 26 9.71 0.53 -15.29
C GLU A 26 10.64 1.66 -14.84
N GLY A 27 10.09 2.77 -14.34
CA GLY A 27 10.87 3.86 -13.77
C GLY A 27 11.71 3.40 -12.57
N ALA A 28 11.13 2.65 -11.64
CA ALA A 28 11.85 2.09 -10.50
C ALA A 28 12.96 1.10 -10.94
N CYS A 29 12.69 0.26 -11.94
CA CYS A 29 13.65 -0.67 -12.51
C CYS A 29 14.82 0.06 -13.21
N GLN A 30 14.55 1.16 -13.92
CA GLN A 30 15.59 2.00 -14.53
C GLN A 30 16.51 2.60 -13.46
N GLU A 31 15.97 2.94 -12.29
CA GLU A 31 16.76 3.35 -11.13
C GLU A 31 17.40 2.15 -10.40
N GLY A 32 17.39 0.94 -10.93
CA GLY A 32 18.13 -0.21 -10.40
C GLY A 32 17.45 -0.94 -9.23
N ALA A 33 16.14 -0.77 -9.03
CA ALA A 33 15.38 -1.61 -8.11
C ALA A 33 15.09 -2.99 -8.71
N ASP A 34 15.07 -4.02 -7.86
CA ASP A 34 14.44 -5.30 -8.17
C ASP A 34 12.91 -5.12 -8.03
N THR A 35 12.15 -5.45 -9.07
CA THR A 35 10.73 -5.08 -9.15
C THR A 35 9.83 -6.27 -9.45
N GLU A 36 8.66 -6.32 -8.81
CA GLU A 36 7.60 -7.27 -9.16
C GLU A 36 6.21 -6.63 -9.08
N ILE A 37 5.27 -7.17 -9.84
CA ILE A 37 3.84 -6.82 -9.76
C ILE A 37 3.06 -8.05 -9.29
N ILE A 38 2.25 -7.87 -8.26
CA ILE A 38 1.30 -8.86 -7.74
C ILE A 38 -0.10 -8.43 -8.14
N ASP A 39 -0.74 -9.25 -8.97
CA ASP A 39 -2.14 -9.06 -9.35
C ASP A 39 -3.06 -9.73 -8.33
N ALA A 40 -3.65 -8.92 -7.45
CA ALA A 40 -4.56 -9.39 -6.40
C ALA A 40 -5.82 -10.03 -6.97
N THR A 41 -6.18 -9.77 -8.23
CA THR A 41 -7.36 -10.37 -8.86
C THR A 41 -7.17 -11.83 -9.27
N ARG A 42 -5.91 -12.30 -9.30
CA ARG A 42 -5.54 -13.68 -9.61
C ARG A 42 -5.33 -14.55 -8.36
N LEU A 43 -5.49 -13.96 -7.19
CA LEU A 43 -5.27 -14.60 -5.90
C LEU A 43 -6.60 -14.96 -5.25
N ARG A 44 -6.62 -16.07 -4.50
CA ARG A 44 -7.74 -16.41 -3.63
C ARG A 44 -7.50 -15.72 -2.30
N ILE A 45 -8.25 -14.66 -2.05
CA ILE A 45 -8.22 -13.93 -0.78
C ILE A 45 -9.66 -13.79 -0.29
N GLY A 46 -9.98 -14.44 0.83
CA GLY A 46 -11.26 -14.31 1.50
C GLY A 46 -11.40 -13.00 2.26
N PHE A 47 -12.64 -12.61 2.55
CA PHE A 47 -12.92 -11.41 3.35
C PHE A 47 -12.34 -11.51 4.77
N CYS A 48 -12.03 -10.36 5.35
CA CYS A 48 -11.64 -10.31 6.76
C CYS A 48 -12.79 -10.78 7.66
N LYS A 49 -12.49 -11.69 8.60
CA LYS A 49 -13.47 -12.23 9.55
C LYS A 49 -13.62 -11.37 10.82
N GLY A 50 -12.82 -10.30 10.98
CA GLY A 50 -12.82 -9.50 12.21
C GLY A 50 -12.42 -10.26 13.47
N CYS A 51 -11.73 -11.40 13.36
CA CYS A 51 -11.49 -12.34 14.46
C CYS A 51 -10.35 -11.94 15.42
N GLY A 52 -9.55 -10.93 15.05
CA GLY A 52 -8.39 -10.46 15.82
C GLY A 52 -7.25 -11.49 15.96
N ALA A 53 -7.23 -12.54 15.14
CA ALA A 53 -6.16 -13.55 15.19
C ALA A 53 -4.78 -12.97 14.83
N CYS A 54 -4.72 -11.99 13.93
CA CYS A 54 -3.49 -11.28 13.59
C CYS A 54 -2.87 -10.57 14.79
N TYR A 55 -3.66 -9.88 15.63
CA TYR A 55 -3.14 -9.22 16.84
C TYR A 55 -2.59 -10.21 17.88
N ARG A 56 -3.13 -11.44 17.91
CA ARG A 56 -2.70 -12.50 18.83
C ARG A 56 -1.48 -13.26 18.37
N ARG A 57 -1.38 -13.52 17.06
CA ARG A 57 -0.42 -14.49 16.48
C ARG A 57 0.58 -13.87 15.51
N GLY A 58 0.37 -12.62 15.10
CA GLY A 58 1.19 -11.93 14.09
C GLY A 58 0.94 -12.35 12.66
N ARG A 59 -0.11 -13.14 12.42
CA ARG A 59 -0.51 -13.60 11.09
C ARG A 59 -2.00 -13.87 11.02
N CYS A 60 -2.56 -13.73 9.82
CA CYS A 60 -3.93 -14.16 9.57
C CYS A 60 -4.06 -15.69 9.71
N GLU A 61 -5.20 -16.17 10.20
CA GLU A 61 -5.48 -17.60 10.36
C GLU A 61 -6.20 -18.23 9.16
N GLN A 62 -6.61 -17.42 8.19
CA GLN A 62 -7.24 -17.93 6.97
C GLN A 62 -6.16 -18.51 6.04
N ASP A 63 -6.40 -19.74 5.57
CA ASP A 63 -5.52 -20.47 4.66
C ASP A 63 -5.81 -20.08 3.21
N ASP A 64 -5.15 -19.01 2.77
CA ASP A 64 -5.29 -18.47 1.43
C ASP A 64 -4.08 -17.58 1.05
N ASP A 65 -4.15 -16.95 -0.13
CA ASP A 65 -3.00 -16.28 -0.74
C ASP A 65 -2.64 -14.93 -0.10
N PHE A 66 -3.37 -14.48 0.94
CA PHE A 66 -3.07 -13.24 1.65
C PHE A 66 -1.67 -13.24 2.26
N SER A 67 -1.28 -14.37 2.88
CA SER A 67 0.01 -14.50 3.56
C SER A 67 1.18 -14.28 2.60
N TYR A 68 1.05 -14.79 1.37
CA TYR A 68 1.99 -14.56 0.28
C TYR A 68 2.13 -13.07 -0.05
N VAL A 69 1.01 -12.34 -0.22
CA VAL A 69 1.04 -10.90 -0.52
C VAL A 69 1.70 -10.12 0.62
N MET A 70 1.29 -10.41 1.86
CA MET A 70 1.83 -9.73 3.03
C MET A 70 3.34 -9.95 3.18
N GLU A 71 3.83 -11.18 2.95
CA GLU A 71 5.26 -11.48 2.98
C GLU A 71 6.03 -10.67 1.93
N LYS A 72 5.50 -10.54 0.72
CA LYS A 72 6.11 -9.74 -0.34
C LYS A 72 6.16 -8.26 0.02
N MET A 73 5.08 -7.72 0.57
CA MET A 73 5.03 -6.32 1.03
C MET A 73 6.00 -6.05 2.18
N LEU A 74 6.14 -6.97 3.14
CA LEU A 74 7.09 -6.85 4.24
C LEU A 74 8.56 -6.89 3.78
N LYS A 75 8.86 -7.66 2.73
CA LYS A 75 10.21 -7.76 2.14
C LYS A 75 10.57 -6.61 1.19
N ALA A 76 9.60 -5.83 0.72
CA ALA A 76 9.85 -4.71 -0.18
C ALA A 76 10.37 -3.47 0.58
N ASP A 77 11.22 -2.67 -0.06
CA ASP A 77 11.62 -1.35 0.44
C ASP A 77 10.65 -0.26 -0.06
N GLY A 78 10.09 -0.46 -1.26
CA GLY A 78 9.09 0.41 -1.89
C GLY A 78 7.78 -0.33 -2.22
N LEU A 79 6.64 0.34 -2.01
CA LEU A 79 5.31 -0.21 -2.28
C LEU A 79 4.54 0.68 -3.25
N ILE A 80 3.96 0.09 -4.29
CA ILE A 80 3.05 0.79 -5.21
C ILE A 80 1.67 0.15 -5.10
N LEU A 81 0.64 0.92 -4.74
CA LEU A 81 -0.75 0.43 -4.73
C LEU A 81 -1.50 0.93 -5.96
N GLY A 82 -2.08 0.00 -6.72
CA GLY A 82 -2.83 0.28 -7.94
C GLY A 82 -4.27 -0.21 -7.83
N SER A 83 -5.22 0.70 -7.97
CA SER A 83 -6.64 0.35 -8.12
C SER A 83 -7.34 1.35 -9.04
N PRO A 84 -8.20 0.93 -9.97
CA PRO A 84 -9.15 1.87 -10.57
C PRO A 84 -10.13 2.37 -9.50
N SER A 85 -10.72 3.55 -9.74
CA SER A 85 -11.85 4.07 -8.95
C SER A 85 -13.15 3.43 -9.44
N TYR A 86 -13.79 2.61 -8.60
CA TYR A 86 -15.14 2.09 -8.81
C TYR A 86 -16.03 2.59 -7.67
N MET A 87 -17.05 3.40 -8.02
CA MET A 87 -17.95 4.04 -7.05
C MET A 87 -17.20 4.85 -5.98
N ASP A 88 -16.22 5.66 -6.40
CA ASP A 88 -15.35 6.47 -5.53
C ASP A 88 -14.58 5.67 -4.45
N GLY A 89 -14.45 4.37 -4.65
CA GLY A 89 -13.65 3.47 -3.84
C GLY A 89 -12.60 2.74 -4.67
N VAL A 90 -11.66 2.11 -3.96
CA VAL A 90 -10.84 1.05 -4.53
C VAL A 90 -11.73 -0.13 -4.93
N THR A 91 -11.23 -1.02 -5.79
CA THR A 91 -11.96 -2.23 -6.16
C THR A 91 -12.19 -3.14 -4.96
N GLY A 92 -13.20 -4.00 -5.03
CA GLY A 92 -13.45 -5.00 -3.99
C GLY A 92 -12.26 -5.93 -3.76
N GLN A 93 -11.46 -6.21 -4.81
CA GLN A 93 -10.24 -7.01 -4.72
C GLN A 93 -9.17 -6.31 -3.87
N MET A 94 -8.91 -5.03 -4.15
CA MET A 94 -7.97 -4.25 -3.35
C MET A 94 -8.48 -4.07 -1.91
N LYS A 95 -9.77 -3.77 -1.73
CA LYS A 95 -10.38 -3.59 -0.41
C LYS A 95 -10.30 -4.85 0.45
N THR A 96 -10.55 -6.02 -0.15
CA THR A 96 -10.47 -7.32 0.54
C THR A 96 -9.07 -7.60 1.08
N LEU A 97 -8.02 -7.23 0.32
CA LEU A 97 -6.64 -7.29 0.79
C LEU A 97 -6.42 -6.33 1.97
N MET A 98 -6.77 -5.05 1.81
CA MET A 98 -6.55 -4.01 2.82
C MET A 98 -7.28 -4.31 4.15
N ASP A 99 -8.49 -4.88 4.09
CA ASP A 99 -9.28 -5.20 5.28
C ASP A 99 -8.67 -6.26 6.18
N ARG A 100 -7.69 -7.02 5.67
CA ARG A 100 -6.97 -8.03 6.44
C ARG A 100 -5.69 -7.53 7.09
N MET A 101 -5.34 -6.26 6.90
CA MET A 101 -4.07 -5.65 7.31
C MET A 101 -4.22 -4.71 8.52
N SER A 102 -5.18 -4.95 9.40
CA SER A 102 -5.37 -4.07 10.57
C SER A 102 -4.19 -4.12 11.55
N ASP A 103 -3.51 -5.27 11.66
CA ASP A 103 -2.28 -5.42 12.44
C ASP A 103 -1.11 -4.64 11.82
N ALA A 104 -1.08 -4.53 10.49
CA ALA A 104 -0.10 -3.70 9.79
C ALA A 104 -0.21 -2.22 10.18
N ILE A 105 -1.43 -1.74 10.43
CA ILE A 105 -1.70 -0.40 10.98
C ILE A 105 -1.28 -0.33 12.45
N HIS A 106 -1.75 -1.26 13.29
CA HIS A 106 -1.46 -1.24 14.74
C HIS A 106 0.04 -1.32 15.02
N CYS A 107 0.77 -2.14 14.27
CA CYS A 107 2.20 -2.35 14.45
C CYS A 107 3.07 -1.46 13.54
N GLN A 108 2.46 -0.55 12.76
CA GLN A 108 3.16 0.28 11.78
C GLN A 108 4.17 -0.56 10.96
N GLN A 109 3.74 -1.71 10.44
CA GLN A 109 4.63 -2.75 9.89
C GLN A 109 5.43 -2.30 8.65
N PHE A 110 5.04 -1.19 8.03
CA PHE A 110 5.74 -0.58 6.89
C PHE A 110 6.64 0.60 7.28
N SER A 111 6.91 0.77 8.59
CA SER A 111 7.89 1.76 9.08
C SER A 111 9.23 1.65 8.34
N GLY A 112 9.70 2.78 7.81
CA GLY A 112 10.96 2.87 7.05
C GLY A 112 10.88 2.47 5.58
N LYS A 113 9.69 2.09 5.08
CA LYS A 113 9.43 1.87 3.65
C LYS A 113 8.91 3.15 3.00
N HIS A 114 9.05 3.24 1.68
CA HIS A 114 8.40 4.28 0.89
C HIS A 114 7.27 3.72 0.02
N GLY A 115 6.39 4.57 -0.48
CA GLY A 115 5.40 4.12 -1.45
C GLY A 115 4.72 5.20 -2.26
N MET A 116 3.83 4.79 -3.15
CA MET A 116 3.01 5.65 -3.97
C MET A 116 1.73 4.93 -4.41
N ALA A 117 0.77 5.68 -4.94
CA ALA A 117 -0.48 5.16 -5.46
C ALA A 117 -0.64 5.47 -6.97
N VAL A 118 -1.24 4.54 -7.70
CA VAL A 118 -1.69 4.77 -9.08
C VAL A 118 -3.19 4.46 -9.20
N CYS A 119 -3.93 5.34 -9.87
CA CYS A 119 -5.38 5.20 -9.99
C CYS A 119 -5.89 5.68 -11.34
N THR A 120 -6.89 4.99 -11.89
CA THR A 120 -7.61 5.50 -13.06
C THR A 120 -9.11 5.46 -12.83
N THR A 121 -9.83 6.42 -13.39
CA THR A 121 -11.30 6.48 -13.35
C THR A 121 -11.87 6.61 -14.76
N GLY A 122 -13.16 6.28 -14.92
CA GLY A 122 -13.91 6.59 -16.13
C GLY A 122 -14.19 8.09 -16.28
N SER A 123 -14.42 8.81 -15.18
CA SER A 123 -14.80 10.22 -15.20
C SER A 123 -14.01 11.05 -14.19
N SER A 124 -14.36 10.99 -12.91
CA SER A 124 -13.75 11.76 -11.82
C SER A 124 -13.45 10.85 -10.62
N GLY A 125 -12.84 11.42 -9.56
CA GLY A 125 -12.63 10.71 -8.29
C GLY A 125 -11.33 9.89 -8.19
N ALA A 126 -10.51 9.81 -9.25
CA ALA A 126 -9.25 9.06 -9.18
C ALA A 126 -8.29 9.60 -8.10
N GLU A 127 -8.26 10.92 -7.91
CA GLU A 127 -7.48 11.60 -6.87
C GLU A 127 -7.83 11.11 -5.46
N LEU A 128 -9.13 11.08 -5.13
CA LEU A 128 -9.62 10.66 -3.82
C LEU A 128 -9.27 9.20 -3.51
N VAL A 129 -9.36 8.32 -4.52
CA VAL A 129 -9.03 6.90 -4.38
C VAL A 129 -7.53 6.68 -4.25
N ALA A 130 -6.71 7.44 -4.99
CA ALA A 130 -5.26 7.40 -4.82
C ALA A 130 -4.83 7.93 -3.43
N ASP A 131 -5.46 9.00 -2.95
CA ASP A 131 -5.24 9.51 -1.59
C ASP A 131 -5.65 8.52 -0.52
N TYR A 132 -6.74 7.77 -0.73
CA TYR A 132 -7.14 6.70 0.16
C TYR A 132 -6.07 5.60 0.26
N MET A 133 -5.50 5.17 -0.88
CA MET A 133 -4.41 4.18 -0.89
C MET A 133 -3.12 4.72 -0.24
N ASN A 134 -2.76 5.97 -0.51
CA ASN A 134 -1.61 6.61 0.12
C ASN A 134 -1.80 6.78 1.63
N LYS A 135 -2.98 7.22 2.08
CA LYS A 135 -3.34 7.29 3.49
C LYS A 135 -3.24 5.93 4.16
N PHE A 136 -3.64 4.86 3.49
CA PHE A 136 -3.48 3.51 4.02
C PHE A 136 -2.01 3.13 4.20
N LEU A 137 -1.13 3.41 3.24
CA LEU A 137 0.31 3.19 3.37
C LEU A 137 0.91 3.97 4.55
N VAL A 138 0.55 5.25 4.68
CA VAL A 138 0.97 6.11 5.80
C VAL A 138 0.47 5.58 7.14
N SER A 139 -0.78 5.11 7.20
CA SER A 139 -1.34 4.47 8.38
C SER A 139 -0.61 3.17 8.75
N CYS A 140 0.00 2.48 7.79
CA CYS A 140 0.86 1.32 8.05
C CYS A 140 2.31 1.70 8.37
N GLY A 141 2.66 2.99 8.38
CA GLY A 141 4.00 3.50 8.72
C GLY A 141 4.92 3.80 7.54
N ALA A 142 4.48 3.61 6.29
CA ALA A 142 5.28 3.95 5.11
C ALA A 142 5.25 5.45 4.80
N THR A 143 6.31 5.96 4.18
CA THR A 143 6.38 7.34 3.68
C THR A 143 5.99 7.40 2.20
N VAL A 144 4.94 8.13 1.84
CA VAL A 144 4.49 8.22 0.45
C VAL A 144 5.15 9.37 -0.31
N VAL A 145 5.58 9.12 -1.55
CA VAL A 145 6.26 10.09 -2.42
C VAL A 145 5.33 10.81 -3.38
N GLY A 146 4.13 10.27 -3.61
CA GLY A 146 3.13 10.90 -4.46
C GLY A 146 2.08 9.93 -5.00
N LYS A 147 1.42 10.35 -6.08
CA LYS A 147 0.43 9.56 -6.82
C LYS A 147 0.44 9.92 -8.30
N ALA A 148 0.02 8.99 -9.15
CA ALA A 148 -0.26 9.26 -10.56
C ALA A 148 -1.68 8.82 -10.90
N VAL A 149 -2.47 9.70 -11.51
CA VAL A 149 -3.89 9.45 -11.75
C VAL A 149 -4.34 9.86 -13.16
N ALA A 150 -5.36 9.17 -13.69
CA ALA A 150 -5.97 9.55 -14.97
C ALA A 150 -7.49 9.38 -15.00
N ALA A 151 -8.17 10.36 -15.61
CA ALA A 151 -9.58 10.29 -15.99
C ALA A 151 -9.71 9.90 -17.48
N ILE A 152 -10.02 8.64 -17.75
CA ILE A 152 -9.91 8.05 -19.09
C ILE A 152 -11.04 8.49 -20.04
N GLY A 153 -12.24 8.77 -19.51
CA GLY A 153 -13.42 9.10 -20.33
C GLY A 153 -13.55 10.58 -20.70
N GLN A 154 -12.69 11.46 -20.19
CA GLN A 154 -12.76 12.90 -20.50
C GLN A 154 -11.93 13.24 -21.74
N HIS A 155 -10.66 12.80 -21.81
CA HIS A 155 -9.77 13.07 -22.94
C HIS A 155 -8.84 11.89 -23.20
N PRO A 156 -8.72 11.37 -24.45
CA PRO A 156 -7.84 10.23 -24.76
C PRO A 156 -6.36 10.45 -24.43
N GLY A 157 -5.88 11.71 -24.39
CA GLY A 157 -4.50 12.04 -24.04
C GLY A 157 -4.18 11.94 -22.55
N SER A 158 -5.19 11.98 -21.66
CA SER A 158 -4.98 12.03 -20.21
C SER A 158 -4.24 10.82 -19.65
N ILE A 159 -4.33 9.67 -20.34
CA ILE A 159 -3.62 8.46 -19.93
C ILE A 159 -2.12 8.54 -20.24
N ASN A 160 -1.70 9.27 -21.28
CA ASN A 160 -0.29 9.31 -21.67
C ASN A 160 0.51 10.17 -20.68
N ASP A 161 -0.02 11.35 -20.32
CA ASP A 161 0.60 12.23 -19.32
C ASP A 161 0.70 11.51 -17.96
N ALA A 162 -0.35 10.77 -17.58
CA ALA A 162 -0.34 10.00 -16.35
C ALA A 162 0.65 8.81 -16.38
N VAL A 163 0.86 8.19 -17.55
CA VAL A 163 1.89 7.15 -17.74
C VAL A 163 3.29 7.75 -17.54
N GLU A 164 3.57 8.90 -18.13
CA GLU A 164 4.85 9.61 -17.95
C GLU A 164 5.05 10.01 -16.49
N GLN A 165 4.02 10.58 -15.85
CA GLN A 165 4.05 10.91 -14.43
C GLN A 165 4.32 9.67 -13.56
N ALA A 166 3.64 8.56 -13.83
CA ALA A 166 3.82 7.30 -13.09
C ALA A 166 5.27 6.80 -13.22
N TYR A 167 5.82 6.85 -14.43
CA TYR A 167 7.22 6.50 -14.70
C TYR A 167 8.20 7.36 -13.89
N LEU A 168 8.08 8.69 -13.97
CA LEU A 168 8.94 9.62 -13.24
C LEU A 168 8.82 9.43 -11.72
N LEU A 169 7.61 9.19 -11.22
CA LEU A 169 7.37 8.94 -9.80
C LEU A 169 7.93 7.59 -9.34
N GLY A 170 7.95 6.59 -10.21
CA GLY A 170 8.64 5.32 -9.98
C GLY A 170 10.15 5.49 -9.79
N LYS A 171 10.77 6.39 -10.58
CA LYS A 171 12.18 6.77 -10.39
C LYS A 171 12.38 7.48 -9.05
N ASP A 172 11.54 8.48 -8.77
CA ASP A 172 11.63 9.26 -7.54
C ASP A 172 11.41 8.40 -6.28
N LEU A 173 10.55 7.38 -6.34
CA LEU A 173 10.38 6.41 -5.27
C LEU A 173 11.72 5.74 -4.88
N VAL A 174 12.49 5.27 -5.86
CA VAL A 174 13.79 4.63 -5.61
C VAL A 174 14.80 5.62 -5.04
N ILE A 175 14.82 6.84 -5.57
CA ILE A 175 15.66 7.93 -5.05
C ILE A 175 15.29 8.25 -3.59
N ALA A 176 14.00 8.40 -3.29
CA ALA A 176 13.50 8.67 -1.95
C ALA A 176 13.87 7.58 -0.94
N ILE A 177 13.84 6.30 -1.35
CA ILE A 177 14.29 5.18 -0.51
C ILE A 177 15.78 5.30 -0.20
N ARG A 178 16.62 5.60 -1.22
CA ARG A 178 18.08 5.77 -1.04
C ARG A 178 18.40 6.92 -0.09
N GLU A 179 17.71 8.05 -0.27
CA GLU A 179 17.86 9.26 0.53
C GLU A 179 17.25 9.13 1.93
N ARG A 180 16.47 8.07 2.16
CA ARG A 180 15.60 7.93 3.35
C ARG A 180 14.75 9.19 3.55
N ARG A 181 14.19 9.68 2.45
CA ARG A 181 13.47 10.95 2.41
C ARG A 181 12.29 10.90 3.37
N THR A 182 12.13 11.96 4.16
CA THR A 182 11.05 12.12 5.13
C THR A 182 10.24 13.37 4.83
N TYR A 183 8.96 13.35 5.21
CA TYR A 183 8.06 14.50 5.07
C TYR A 183 7.50 14.85 6.46
N PRO A 184 7.71 16.08 6.99
CA PRO A 184 7.33 16.44 8.36
C PRO A 184 5.88 16.16 8.71
N GLU A 185 4.95 16.37 7.78
CA GLU A 185 3.53 16.11 7.95
C GLU A 185 3.20 14.61 8.08
N GLN A 186 3.91 13.75 7.34
CA GLN A 186 3.72 12.29 7.43
C GLN A 186 4.36 11.74 8.71
N GLU A 187 5.54 12.25 9.09
CA GLU A 187 6.18 11.93 10.37
C GLU A 187 5.31 12.28 11.58
N ALA A 188 4.58 13.40 11.51
CA ALA A 188 3.60 13.77 12.52
C ALA A 188 2.46 12.73 12.60
N VAL A 189 1.98 12.23 11.46
CA VAL A 189 0.96 11.17 11.43
C VAL A 189 1.51 9.86 12.00
N HIS A 190 2.72 9.44 11.63
CA HIS A 190 3.33 8.22 12.16
C HIS A 190 3.51 8.30 13.69
N ARG A 191 3.96 9.44 14.21
CA ARG A 191 4.08 9.68 15.66
C ARG A 191 2.73 9.60 16.35
N ARG A 192 1.72 10.31 15.83
CA ARG A 192 0.35 10.28 16.37
C ARG A 192 -0.23 8.87 16.37
N ASN A 193 -0.03 8.12 15.30
CA ASN A 193 -0.49 6.73 15.22
C ASN A 193 0.21 5.87 16.29
N ARG A 194 1.51 6.04 16.51
CA ARG A 194 2.25 5.35 17.58
C ARG A 194 1.75 5.74 18.98
N GLU A 195 1.32 6.98 19.20
CA GLU A 195 0.73 7.38 20.48
C GLU A 195 -0.63 6.69 20.70
N VAL A 196 -1.54 6.84 19.72
CA VAL A 196 -2.92 6.31 19.81
C VAL A 196 -2.94 4.78 19.91
N PHE A 197 -2.19 4.09 19.03
CA PHE A 197 -2.14 2.63 19.10
C PHE A 197 -1.37 2.15 20.33
N GLY A 198 -0.36 2.89 20.81
CA GLY A 198 0.41 2.49 21.98
C GLY A 198 -0.43 2.36 23.24
N GLU A 199 -1.39 3.26 23.44
CA GLU A 199 -2.38 3.15 24.52
C GLU A 199 -3.24 1.89 24.37
N SER A 200 -3.76 1.65 23.16
CA SER A 200 -4.62 0.51 22.87
C SER A 200 -3.88 -0.82 23.01
N ILE A 201 -2.64 -0.91 22.53
CA ILE A 201 -1.76 -2.07 22.64
C ILE A 201 -1.47 -2.39 24.12
N LYS A 202 -1.12 -1.38 24.93
CA LYS A 202 -0.88 -1.56 26.38
C LYS A 202 -2.13 -2.02 27.11
N ALA A 203 -3.28 -1.42 26.82
CA ALA A 203 -4.56 -1.78 27.43
C ALA A 203 -5.01 -3.21 27.09
N ASN A 204 -4.61 -3.74 25.94
CA ASN A 204 -5.03 -5.06 25.45
C ASN A 204 -3.91 -6.11 25.43
N LYS A 205 -2.81 -5.89 26.17
CA LYS A 205 -1.58 -6.73 26.11
C LYS A 205 -1.80 -8.25 26.21
N GLU A 206 -2.81 -8.70 26.96
CA GLU A 206 -3.13 -10.13 27.09
C GLU A 206 -3.88 -10.66 25.85
N LYS A 207 -4.80 -9.85 25.30
CA LYS A 207 -5.62 -10.22 24.13
C LYS A 207 -4.89 -10.01 22.81
N TRP A 208 -3.93 -9.09 22.76
CA TRP A 208 -3.15 -8.72 21.58
C TRP A 208 -1.66 -9.03 21.83
N ALA A 209 -1.40 -10.24 22.31
CA ALA A 209 -0.07 -10.64 22.79
C ALA A 209 1.03 -10.46 21.75
N HIS A 210 0.77 -10.77 20.47
CA HIS A 210 1.78 -10.57 19.42
C HIS A 210 2.07 -9.09 19.20
N ASP A 211 1.04 -8.26 19.05
CA ASP A 211 1.22 -6.82 18.83
C ASP A 211 1.97 -6.19 20.02
N TYR A 212 1.62 -6.54 21.27
CA TYR A 212 2.32 -6.05 22.45
C TYR A 212 3.81 -6.44 22.44
N LEU A 213 4.12 -7.72 22.18
CA LEU A 213 5.51 -8.18 22.09
C LEU A 213 6.28 -7.50 20.95
N TYR A 214 5.63 -7.26 19.82
CA TYR A 214 6.22 -6.51 18.71
C TYR A 214 6.60 -5.09 19.16
N TRP A 215 5.73 -4.40 19.90
CA TRP A 215 6.01 -3.05 20.41
C TRP A 215 7.14 -3.03 21.45
N VAL A 216 7.23 -4.04 22.32
CA VAL A 216 8.36 -4.22 23.25
C VAL A 216 9.67 -4.38 22.48
N GLN A 217 9.68 -5.22 21.43
CA GLN A 217 10.88 -5.41 20.59
C GLN A 217 11.31 -4.14 19.84
N LYS A 218 10.36 -3.27 19.48
CA LYS A 218 10.64 -1.97 18.88
C LYS A 218 11.07 -0.90 19.90
N GLY A 219 10.95 -1.16 21.20
CA GLY A 219 11.21 -0.18 22.25
C GLY A 219 10.18 0.94 22.30
N TRP A 220 8.95 0.68 21.84
CA TRP A 220 7.86 1.67 21.86
C TRP A 220 7.01 1.60 23.14
N VAL A 221 7.11 0.49 23.88
CA VAL A 221 6.51 0.28 25.21
C VAL A 221 7.48 -0.40 26.15
#